data_AF-A0A9D5U4J8-F1
#
_entry.id   AF-A0A9D5U4J8-F1
#
_cell.length_a   1.000
_cell.length_b   1.000
_cell.length_c   1.000
_cell.angle_alpha   90.00
_cell.angle_beta   90.00
_cell.angle_gamma   90.00
#
_symmetry.space_group_name_H-M   'P 1'
#
loop_
_entity.id
_entity.type
_entity.pdbx_description
1 polymer ?
#
loop_
_entity_poly.entity_id
_entity_poly.type
_entity_poly.pdbx_seq_one_letter_code
_entity_poly.pdbx_strand_id
1 'polypeptide(L)'
;MEAFGKGDKGGMVLGGTLLRLGLGVLFAVAGLNKFIGGYFAFAEGMTTNFAETWLPAFVVIPFAYVLPFLEVVVGALLVVGLFTRLTLVVTGLL
;
A
#
# COMPACT_ATOMS: atom_id res chain seq x y z
N MET A 1 -1.38 37.95 18.60
CA MET A 1 -1.73 36.75 17.78
C MET A 1 -0.90 35.58 18.30
N GLU A 2 -1.14 35.18 19.54
CA GLU A 2 -0.39 34.13 20.24
C GLU A 2 -1.36 33.00 20.57
N ALA A 3 -1.46 31.99 19.71
CA ALA A 3 -2.25 30.79 20.01
C ALA A 3 -1.87 29.53 19.20
N PHE A 4 -0.63 29.42 18.70
CA PHE A 4 -0.14 28.18 18.07
C PHE A 4 1.20 27.80 18.66
N GLY A 5 1.18 27.22 19.86
CA GLY A 5 2.43 26.97 20.57
C GLY A 5 2.32 26.09 21.80
N LYS A 6 1.42 25.11 21.82
CA LYS A 6 1.52 24.01 22.78
C LYS A 6 1.29 22.72 22.01
N GLY A 7 2.39 22.17 21.48
CA GLY A 7 2.39 20.92 20.73
C GLY A 7 1.81 19.80 21.58
N ASP A 8 0.57 19.45 21.28
CA ASP A 8 -0.04 18.24 21.80
C ASP A 8 0.65 17.03 21.16
N LYS A 9 1.72 16.57 21.83
CA LYS A 9 2.45 15.37 21.44
C LYS A 9 1.51 14.15 21.41
N GLY A 10 0.43 14.15 22.21
CA GLY A 10 -0.56 13.09 22.26
C GLY A 10 -1.36 12.98 20.96
N GLY A 11 -1.95 14.08 20.49
CA GLY A 11 -2.67 14.14 19.22
C GLY A 11 -1.80 13.82 18.01
N MET A 12 -0.51 14.20 18.03
CA MET A 12 0.43 13.89 16.96
C MET A 12 0.75 12.39 16.87
N VAL A 13 0.90 11.72 18.01
CA VAL A 13 1.11 10.26 18.10
C VAL A 13 -0.15 9.49 17.73
N LEU A 14 -1.32 9.97 18.17
CA LEU A 14 -2.62 9.41 17.79
C LEU A 14 -2.87 9.53 16.28
N GLY A 15 -2.63 10.72 15.71
CA GLY A 15 -2.77 10.97 14.27
C GLY A 15 -1.87 10.07 13.44
N GLY A 16 -0.58 9.94 13.81
CA GLY A 16 0.35 9.04 13.12
C GLY A 16 -0.07 7.57 13.21
N THR A 17 -0.60 7.14 14.35
CA THR A 17 -1.04 5.75 14.55
C THR A 17 -2.31 5.43 13.77
N LEU A 18 -3.28 6.34 13.75
CA LEU A 18 -4.51 6.21 12.98
C LEU A 18 -4.21 6.19 11.47
N LEU A 19 -3.34 7.07 10.99
CA LEU A 19 -2.93 7.09 9.58
C LEU A 19 -2.23 5.78 9.19
N ARG A 20 -1.32 5.28 10.03
CA ARG A 20 -0.67 3.99 9.81
C ARG A 20 -1.68 2.84 9.72
N LEU A 21 -2.61 2.77 10.68
CA LEU A 21 -3.64 1.73 10.69
C LEU A 21 -4.56 1.83 9.47
N GLY A 22 -4.98 3.05 9.10
CA GLY A 22 -5.79 3.29 7.91
C GLY A 22 -5.09 2.83 6.63
N LEU A 23 -3.82 3.20 6.44
CA LEU A 23 -3.01 2.74 5.32
C LEU A 23 -2.84 1.22 5.33
N GLY A 24 -2.63 0.60 6.49
CA GLY A 24 -2.48 -0.84 6.61
C GLY A 24 -3.73 -1.60 6.20
N VAL A 25 -4.91 -1.16 6.68
CA VAL A 25 -6.19 -1.75 6.30
C VAL A 25 -6.48 -1.52 4.81
N LEU A 26 -6.21 -0.32 4.29
CA LEU A 26 -6.38 0.00 2.86
C LEU A 26 -5.60 -0.98 1.97
N PHE A 27 -4.30 -1.14 2.23
CA PHE A 27 -3.43 -2.03 1.47
C PHE A 27 -3.79 -3.51 1.64
N ALA A 28 -4.14 -3.93 2.86
CA ALA A 28 -4.57 -5.30 3.11
C ALA A 28 -5.87 -5.64 2.36
N VAL A 29 -6.86 -4.76 2.39
CA VAL A 29 -8.13 -4.93 1.67
C VAL A 29 -7.91 -4.86 0.16
N ALA A 30 -7.06 -3.94 -0.33
CA ALA A 30 -6.73 -3.83 -1.75
C ALA A 30 -6.08 -5.11 -2.28
N GLY A 31 -5.08 -5.64 -1.57
CA GLY A 31 -4.43 -6.90 -1.92
C GLY A 31 -5.40 -8.08 -1.87
N LEU A 32 -6.19 -8.21 -0.80
CA LEU A 32 -7.19 -9.28 -0.68
C LEU A 32 -8.25 -9.20 -1.78
N ASN A 33 -8.71 -8.01 -2.15
CA ASN A 33 -9.67 -7.83 -3.23
C ASN A 33 -9.11 -8.31 -4.58
N LYS A 34 -7.81 -8.10 -4.82
CA LYS A 34 -7.11 -8.62 -6.01
C LYS A 34 -6.92 -10.14 -5.97
N PHE A 35 -6.72 -10.73 -4.78
CA PHE A 35 -6.70 -12.19 -4.62
C PHE A 35 -8.08 -12.81 -4.87
N ILE A 36 -9.14 -12.21 -4.31
CA ILE A 36 -10.52 -12.69 -4.44
C ILE A 36 -11.04 -12.51 -5.87
N GLY A 37 -10.72 -11.39 -6.52
CA GLY A 37 -11.09 -11.10 -7.92
C GLY A 37 -10.31 -11.90 -8.96
N GLY A 38 -9.36 -12.74 -8.54
CA GLY A 38 -8.49 -13.51 -9.42
C GLY A 38 -7.24 -12.72 -9.79
N TYR A 39 -6.12 -13.09 -9.17
CA TYR A 39 -4.81 -12.47 -9.43
C TYR A 39 -4.37 -12.60 -10.89
N PHE A 40 -4.84 -13.64 -11.61
CA PHE A 40 -4.59 -13.83 -13.04
C PHE A 40 -5.35 -12.80 -13.89
N ALA A 41 -6.62 -12.54 -13.57
CA ALA A 41 -7.43 -11.52 -14.25
C ALA A 41 -6.91 -10.10 -13.97
N PHE A 42 -6.40 -9.86 -12.76
CA PHE A 42 -5.70 -8.61 -12.44
C PHE A 42 -4.41 -8.45 -13.26
N ALA A 43 -3.59 -9.51 -13.38
CA ALA A 43 -2.38 -9.46 -14.20
C ALA A 43 -2.70 -9.22 -15.68
N GLU A 44 -3.71 -9.89 -16.23
CA GLU A 44 -4.16 -9.69 -17.61
C GLU A 44 -4.71 -8.27 -17.83
N GLY A 45 -5.54 -7.78 -16.91
CA GLY A 45 -6.03 -6.40 -16.93
C GLY A 45 -4.89 -5.39 -16.85
N MET A 46 -3.88 -5.62 -16.04
CA MET A 46 -2.70 -4.76 -15.97
C MET A 46 -1.92 -4.79 -17.29
N THR A 47 -1.67 -5.97 -17.86
CA THR A 47 -0.98 -6.08 -19.16
C THR A 47 -1.74 -5.41 -20.30
N THR A 48 -3.07 -5.44 -20.27
CA THR A 48 -3.93 -4.75 -21.24
C THR A 48 -3.84 -3.24 -21.09
N ASN A 49 -3.88 -2.73 -19.85
CA ASN A 49 -3.72 -1.30 -19.58
C ASN A 49 -2.33 -0.78 -19.98
N PHE A 50 -1.30 -1.63 -19.90
CA PHE A 50 0.06 -1.30 -20.32
C PHE A 50 0.37 -1.67 -21.78
N ALA A 51 -0.60 -2.21 -22.54
CA ALA A 51 -0.38 -2.65 -23.92
C ALA A 51 -0.12 -1.47 -24.88
N GLU A 52 -0.66 -0.28 -24.59
CA GLU A 52 -0.42 0.94 -25.38
C GLU A 52 0.83 1.71 -24.92
N THR A 53 1.53 1.23 -23.88
CA THR A 53 2.72 1.89 -23.35
C THR A 53 4.00 1.24 -23.86
N TRP A 54 5.12 1.96 -23.79
CA TRP A 54 6.45 1.42 -24.11
C TRP A 54 6.95 0.33 -23.14
N LEU A 55 6.12 -0.12 -22.18
CA LEU A 55 6.52 -1.06 -21.15
C LEU A 55 6.32 -2.51 -21.65
N PRO A 56 7.38 -3.33 -21.76
CA PRO A 56 7.24 -4.69 -22.25
C PRO A 56 6.39 -5.53 -21.30
N ALA A 57 5.45 -6.32 -21.86
CA ALA A 57 4.60 -7.22 -21.09
C ALA A 57 5.42 -8.19 -20.21
N PHE A 58 6.62 -8.58 -20.64
CA PHE A 58 7.54 -9.43 -19.86
C PHE A 58 7.91 -8.84 -18.49
N VAL A 59 7.89 -7.51 -18.32
CA VAL A 59 8.16 -6.84 -17.03
C VAL A 59 6.86 -6.61 -16.25
N VAL A 60 5.77 -6.28 -16.95
CA VAL A 60 4.46 -5.99 -16.35
C VAL A 60 3.85 -7.24 -15.71
N ILE A 61 3.97 -8.39 -16.36
CA ILE A 61 3.43 -9.66 -15.88
C ILE A 61 3.97 -10.01 -14.49
N PRO A 62 5.29 -10.20 -14.26
CA PRO A 62 5.81 -10.56 -12.94
C PRO A 62 5.53 -9.48 -11.90
N PHE A 63 5.56 -8.20 -12.28
CA PHE A 63 5.19 -7.11 -11.37
C PHE A 63 3.72 -7.22 -10.91
N ALA A 64 2.79 -7.45 -11.84
CA ALA A 64 1.37 -7.58 -11.53
C ALA A 64 1.06 -8.82 -10.66
N TYR A 65 1.84 -9.90 -10.79
CA TYR A 65 1.73 -11.06 -9.90
C TYR A 65 2.27 -10.80 -8.50
N VAL A 66 3.39 -10.07 -8.37
CA VAL A 66 4.04 -9.82 -7.08
C VAL A 66 3.31 -8.74 -6.29
N LEU A 67 2.69 -7.77 -6.96
CA LEU A 67 2.08 -6.60 -6.34
C LEU A 67 0.98 -6.94 -5.31
N PRO A 68 0.00 -7.83 -5.56
CA PRO A 68 -0.99 -8.23 -4.55
C PRO A 68 -0.36 -8.84 -3.29
N PHE A 69 0.71 -9.62 -3.43
CA PHE A 69 1.41 -10.19 -2.27
C PHE A 69 2.08 -9.10 -1.44
N LEU A 70 2.75 -8.15 -2.10
CA LEU A 70 3.37 -7.01 -1.42
C LEU A 70 2.32 -6.17 -0.69
N GLU A 71 1.17 -5.92 -1.30
CA GLU A 71 0.08 -5.16 -0.66
C GLU A 71 -0.45 -5.83 0.61
N VAL A 72 -0.66 -7.15 0.58
CA VAL A 72 -1.12 -7.89 1.76
C VAL A 72 -0.04 -7.91 2.86
N VAL A 73 1.23 -8.16 2.49
CA VAL A 73 2.34 -8.20 3.45
C VAL A 73 2.57 -6.83 4.08
N VAL A 74 2.63 -5.76 3.28
CA VAL A 74 2.80 -4.38 3.74
C VAL A 74 1.59 -3.94 4.57
N GLY A 75 0.37 -4.26 4.12
CA GLY A 75 -0.86 -3.99 4.87
C GLY A 75 -0.84 -4.65 6.25
N ALA A 76 -0.47 -5.94 6.31
CA ALA A 76 -0.33 -6.67 7.58
C ALA A 76 0.76 -6.06 8.47
N LEU A 77 1.92 -5.72 7.92
CA LEU A 77 3.01 -5.09 8.67
C LEU A 77 2.62 -3.71 9.24
N LEU A 78 1.84 -2.91 8.50
CA LEU A 78 1.32 -1.62 8.96
C LEU A 78 0.28 -1.78 10.08
N VAL A 79 -0.61 -2.78 9.96
CA VAL A 79 -1.62 -3.10 10.99
C VAL A 79 -0.94 -3.56 12.28
N VAL A 80 -0.01 -4.51 12.18
CA VAL A 80 0.79 -5.01 13.32
C VAL A 80 1.70 -3.91 13.89
N GLY A 81 2.10 -2.94 13.07
CA GLY A 81 2.98 -1.85 13.47
C GLY A 81 4.46 -2.23 13.53
N LEU A 82 4.84 -3.33 12.86
CA LEU A 82 6.21 -3.81 12.79
C LEU A 82 6.98 -3.09 11.68
N PHE A 83 8.25 -2.75 11.93
CA PHE A 83 9.13 -2.04 10.99
C PHE A 83 8.51 -0.77 10.36
N THR A 84 7.70 -0.03 11.11
CA THR A 84 6.91 1.13 10.65
C THR A 84 7.63 2.08 9.70
N ARG A 85 8.90 2.42 9.94
CA ARG A 85 9.67 3.30 9.04
C ARG A 85 9.89 2.69 7.65
N LEU A 86 10.29 1.42 7.59
CA LEU A 86 10.49 0.73 6.30
C LEU A 86 9.16 0.48 5.62
N THR A 87 8.17 0.01 6.37
CA THR A 87 6.84 -0.28 5.82
C THR A 87 6.22 0.96 5.21
N LEU A 88 6.28 2.13 5.88
CA LEU A 88 5.77 3.39 5.33
C LEU A 88 6.50 3.85 4.05
N VAL A 89 7.83 3.66 3.97
CA VAL A 89 8.58 3.98 2.75
C VAL A 89 8.16 3.06 1.60
N VAL A 90 8.00 1.76 1.87
CA VAL A 90 7.53 0.79 0.88
C VAL A 90 6.08 1.07 0.47
N THR A 91 5.20 1.42 1.41
CA THR A 91 3.81 1.82 1.14
C THR A 91 3.73 3.07 0.25
N GLY A 92 4.66 4.02 0.39
CA GLY A 92 4.70 5.20 -0.49
C GLY A 92 5.28 4.92 -1.88
N LEU A 93 5.95 3.76 -2.07
CA LEU A 93 6.53 3.35 -3.34
C LEU A 93 5.59 2.46 -4.16
N LEU A 94 4.70 1.72 -3.48
CA LEU A 94 3.65 0.91 -4.08
C LEU A 94 2.46 1.76 -4.51
#